data_AF-A0A1I7IJI3-F1
#
_entry.id   AF-A0A1I7IJI3-F1
#
_cell.length_a   1.000
_cell.length_b   1.000
_cell.length_c   1.000
_cell.angle_alpha   90.00
_cell.angle_beta   90.00
_cell.angle_gamma   90.00
#
_symmetry.space_group_name_H-M   'P 1'
#
loop_
_entity.id
_entity.type
_entity.pdbx_description
1 polymer ?
#
loop_
_entity_poly.entity_id
_entity_poly.type
_entity_poly.pdbx_seq_one_letter_code
_entity_poly.pdbx_strand_id
1 'polypeptide(L)'
;MDRSHCYNPFVYLRDDNDVQRLVTNLFKSTTPKGAQSNDPFWDTAAQMLLLALIFYLKYEAPEEEQNFAMVMEMLRAGDVDEEDNSPSPLDNLFFDLEKTDPDHIAL
;
A
#
# COMPACT_ATOMS: atom_id res chain seq x y z
N MET A 1 5.52 11.19 -24.04
CA MET A 1 4.76 10.10 -23.36
C MET A 1 4.41 8.96 -24.33
N ASP A 2 4.87 9.02 -25.58
CA ASP A 2 4.33 8.31 -26.75
C ASP A 2 4.67 6.81 -26.81
N ARG A 3 5.33 6.28 -25.77
CA ARG A 3 5.69 4.86 -25.63
C ARG A 3 5.19 4.24 -24.33
N SER A 4 4.49 5.00 -23.48
CA SER A 4 3.90 4.46 -22.27
C SER A 4 2.57 3.80 -22.59
N HIS A 5 2.35 2.59 -22.07
CA HIS A 5 1.03 1.96 -22.08
C HIS A 5 0.10 2.54 -21.02
N CYS A 6 0.56 3.52 -20.22
CA CYS A 6 -0.18 4.12 -19.10
C CYS A 6 -0.83 3.05 -18.21
N TYR A 7 -0.09 1.96 -18.00
CA TYR A 7 -0.60 0.80 -17.27
C TYR A 7 -0.87 1.17 -15.82
N ASN A 8 -2.10 0.90 -15.37
CA ASN A 8 -2.52 1.02 -13.98
C ASN A 8 -3.07 -0.35 -13.50
N PRO A 9 -2.42 -1.02 -12.53
CA PRO A 9 -2.87 -2.33 -12.06
C PRO A 9 -4.22 -2.28 -11.33
N PHE A 10 -4.62 -1.15 -10.75
CA PHE A 10 -5.88 -1.02 -10.00
C PHE A 10 -7.12 -1.31 -10.85
N VAL A 11 -7.06 -1.02 -12.16
CA VAL A 11 -8.13 -1.30 -13.13
C VAL A 11 -8.43 -2.80 -13.25
N TYR A 12 -7.50 -3.65 -12.85
CA TYR A 12 -7.61 -5.12 -12.94
C TYR A 12 -7.91 -5.79 -11.60
N LEU A 13 -7.94 -5.04 -10.49
CA LEU A 13 -8.24 -5.57 -9.17
C LEU A 13 -9.76 -5.74 -9.02
N ARG A 14 -10.24 -6.99 -8.95
CA ARG A 14 -11.67 -7.30 -8.84
C ARG A 14 -12.09 -7.70 -7.44
N ASP A 15 -11.18 -8.33 -6.71
CA ASP A 15 -11.40 -8.83 -5.36
C ASP A 15 -10.11 -8.79 -4.53
N ASP A 16 -10.21 -9.19 -3.26
CA ASP A 16 -9.09 -9.15 -2.32
C ASP A 16 -7.94 -10.07 -2.71
N ASN A 17 -8.22 -11.17 -3.41
CA ASN A 17 -7.18 -12.09 -3.86
C ASN A 17 -6.34 -11.44 -4.95
N ASP A 18 -6.92 -10.59 -5.80
CA ASP A 18 -6.17 -9.85 -6.81
C ASP A 18 -5.21 -8.83 -6.17
N VAL A 19 -5.62 -8.17 -5.07
CA VAL A 19 -4.75 -7.28 -4.28
C VAL A 19 -3.59 -8.08 -3.69
N GLN A 20 -3.87 -9.21 -3.04
CA GLN A 20 -2.84 -10.09 -2.48
C GLN A 20 -1.87 -10.59 -3.55
N ARG A 21 -2.37 -10.98 -4.73
CA ARG A 21 -1.55 -11.41 -5.86
C ARG A 21 -0.68 -10.29 -6.38
N LEU A 22 -1.21 -9.07 -6.50
CA LEU A 22 -0.45 -7.90 -6.94
C LEU A 22 0.75 -7.65 -6.01
N VAL A 23 0.51 -7.56 -4.70
CA VAL A 23 1.58 -7.33 -3.71
C VAL A 23 2.59 -8.47 -3.71
N THR A 24 2.12 -9.71 -3.67
CA THR A 24 2.98 -10.91 -3.68
C THR A 24 3.86 -10.93 -4.93
N ASN A 25 3.30 -10.64 -6.10
CA ASN A 25 4.04 -10.63 -7.36
C ASN A 25 5.04 -9.48 -7.41
N LEU A 26 4.70 -8.31 -6.87
CA LEU A 26 5.61 -7.18 -6.80
C LEU A 26 6.86 -7.54 -6.00
N PHE A 27 6.71 -8.02 -4.76
CA PHE A 27 7.84 -8.44 -3.93
C PHE A 27 8.65 -9.58 -4.56
N LYS A 28 7.98 -10.62 -5.10
CA LYS A 28 8.69 -11.70 -5.80
C LYS A 28 9.48 -11.22 -7.02
N SER A 29 8.99 -10.21 -7.73
CA SER A 29 9.64 -9.67 -8.94
C SER A 29 10.83 -8.77 -8.63
N THR A 30 10.86 -8.16 -7.45
CA THR A 30 11.92 -7.23 -7.02
C THR A 30 12.97 -7.88 -6.11
N THR A 31 12.69 -9.07 -5.55
CA THR A 31 13.67 -9.83 -4.76
C THR A 31 14.62 -10.63 -5.66
N PRO A 32 15.95 -10.37 -5.63
CA PRO A 32 16.92 -11.11 -6.42
C PRO A 32 16.95 -12.60 -6.08
N LYS A 33 17.20 -13.45 -7.07
CA LYS A 33 17.36 -14.89 -6.85
C LYS A 33 18.53 -15.16 -5.90
N GLY A 34 18.27 -15.91 -4.82
CA GLY A 34 19.28 -16.24 -3.81
C GLY A 34 19.53 -15.12 -2.78
N ALA A 35 18.79 -14.01 -2.85
CA ALA A 35 18.77 -13.06 -1.74
C ALA A 35 18.19 -13.76 -0.50
N GLN A 36 18.98 -13.78 0.56
CA GLN A 36 18.51 -14.11 1.90
C GLN A 36 18.09 -12.80 2.55
N SER A 37 16.87 -12.76 3.07
CA SER A 37 16.47 -11.67 3.96
C SER A 37 17.28 -11.78 5.24
N ASN A 38 17.93 -10.70 5.64
CA ASN A 38 18.61 -10.64 6.93
C ASN A 38 17.60 -10.62 8.09
N ASP A 39 16.35 -10.19 7.84
CA ASP A 39 15.30 -10.11 8.85
C ASP A 39 13.89 -10.25 8.21
N PRO A 40 13.22 -11.40 8.41
CA PRO A 40 11.87 -11.64 7.91
C PRO A 40 10.80 -10.65 8.44
N PHE A 41 11.06 -9.97 9.56
CA PHE A 41 10.13 -8.99 10.12
C PHE A 41 9.93 -7.82 9.15
N TRP A 42 11.02 -7.21 8.67
CA TRP A 42 10.93 -6.03 7.80
C TRP A 42 10.29 -6.35 6.46
N ASP A 43 10.54 -7.54 5.89
CA ASP A 43 9.89 -7.98 4.66
C ASP A 43 8.38 -8.20 4.85
N THR A 44 7.99 -8.74 6.00
CA THR A 44 6.58 -8.96 6.32
C THR A 44 5.88 -7.63 6.59
N ALA A 45 6.49 -6.74 7.37
CA ALA A 45 5.96 -5.42 7.68
C ALA A 45 5.78 -4.58 6.40
N ALA A 46 6.78 -4.57 5.50
CA ALA A 46 6.68 -3.87 4.23
C ALA A 46 5.57 -4.43 3.32
N GLN A 47 5.38 -5.75 3.29
CA GLN A 47 4.28 -6.38 2.55
C GLN A 47 2.92 -6.02 3.14
N MET A 48 2.78 -6.09 4.46
CA MET A 48 1.53 -5.76 5.16
C MET A 48 1.16 -4.28 4.98
N LEU A 49 2.13 -3.38 5.10
CA LEU A 49 1.90 -1.96 4.85
C LEU A 49 1.43 -1.74 3.41
N LEU A 50 2.10 -2.33 2.41
CA LEU A 50 1.67 -2.16 1.02
C LEU A 50 0.27 -2.74 0.76
N LEU A 51 -0.08 -3.87 1.39
CA LEU A 51 -1.44 -4.42 1.32
C LEU A 51 -2.46 -3.42 1.87
N ALA A 52 -2.23 -2.90 3.08
CA ALA A 52 -3.10 -1.92 3.72
C ALA A 52 -3.34 -0.70 2.82
N LEU A 53 -2.27 -0.13 2.24
CA LEU A 53 -2.37 1.02 1.35
C LEU A 53 -3.15 0.72 0.06
N ILE A 54 -2.91 -0.44 -0.57
CA ILE A 54 -3.63 -0.80 -1.81
C ILE A 54 -5.10 -1.12 -1.51
N PHE A 55 -5.39 -1.78 -0.38
CA PHE A 55 -6.77 -2.02 0.05
C PHE A 55 -7.51 -0.72 0.35
N TYR A 56 -6.88 0.20 1.08
CA TYR A 56 -7.41 1.53 1.33
C TYR A 56 -7.78 2.22 0.01
N LEU A 57 -6.82 2.31 -0.91
CA LEU A 57 -7.08 2.97 -2.21
C LEU A 57 -8.17 2.25 -3.01
N LYS A 58 -8.18 0.92 -3.01
CA LYS A 58 -9.15 0.14 -3.79
C LYS A 58 -10.59 0.38 -3.34
N TYR A 59 -10.83 0.50 -2.04
CA TYR A 59 -12.17 0.51 -1.45
C TYR A 59 -12.64 1.90 -1.02
N GLU A 60 -11.75 2.76 -0.55
CA GLU A 60 -12.10 4.07 0.01
C GLU A 60 -11.81 5.24 -0.94
N ALA A 61 -10.77 5.12 -1.78
CA ALA A 61 -10.34 6.23 -2.63
C ALA A 61 -11.08 6.27 -3.99
N PRO A 62 -11.30 7.46 -4.56
CA PRO A 62 -11.90 7.61 -5.89
C PRO A 62 -10.98 7.05 -6.98
N GLU A 63 -11.57 6.62 -8.11
CA GLU A 63 -10.85 5.89 -9.18
C GLU A 63 -9.62 6.63 -9.72
N GLU A 64 -9.64 7.97 -9.77
CA GLU A 64 -8.52 8.80 -10.19
C GLU A 64 -7.30 8.71 -9.26
N GLU A 65 -7.51 8.41 -7.98
CA GLU A 65 -6.47 8.25 -6.96
C GLU A 65 -5.98 6.80 -6.84
N GLN A 66 -6.69 5.84 -7.45
CA GLN A 66 -6.32 4.42 -7.44
C GLN A 66 -5.13 4.13 -8.36
N ASN A 67 -3.93 4.57 -7.96
CA ASN A 67 -2.72 4.41 -8.74
C ASN A 67 -1.46 4.38 -7.85
N PHE A 68 -0.33 3.95 -8.41
CA PHE A 68 0.91 3.83 -7.65
C PHE A 68 1.57 5.17 -7.29
N ALA A 69 1.23 6.28 -7.96
CA ALA A 69 1.70 7.59 -7.51
C ALA A 69 1.08 7.92 -6.15
N MET A 70 -0.22 7.67 -5.97
CA MET A 70 -0.90 7.84 -4.70
C MET A 70 -0.38 6.87 -3.62
N VAL A 71 -0.09 5.61 -3.95
CA VAL A 71 0.58 4.69 -3.00
C VAL A 71 1.88 5.29 -2.46
N MET A 72 2.69 5.92 -3.32
CA MET A 72 3.93 6.59 -2.92
C MET A 72 3.72 7.91 -2.17
N GLU A 73 2.58 8.57 -2.37
CA GLU A 73 2.17 9.74 -1.59
C GLU A 73 1.75 9.32 -0.18
N MET A 74 0.92 8.28 -0.04
CA MET A 74 0.54 7.72 1.26
C MET A 74 1.76 7.25 2.06
N LEU A 75 2.71 6.57 1.42
CA LEU A 75 3.96 6.16 2.09
C LEU A 75 4.75 7.36 2.65
N ARG A 76 4.81 8.46 1.91
CA ARG A 76 5.46 9.70 2.39
C ARG A 76 4.66 10.41 3.47
N ALA A 77 3.33 10.29 3.41
CA ALA A 77 2.44 10.82 4.40
C ALA A 77 2.47 10.06 5.74
N GLY A 78 3.13 8.90 5.79
CA GLY A 78 3.42 8.16 7.02
C GLY A 78 4.79 8.45 7.63
N ASP A 79 5.57 9.37 7.04
CA ASP A 79 6.83 9.82 7.63
C ASP A 79 6.55 10.65 8.88
N VAL A 80 7.29 10.38 9.95
CA VAL A 80 7.08 10.99 11.27
C VAL A 80 8.41 11.54 11.76
N ASP A 81 8.40 12.74 12.34
CA ASP A 81 9.58 13.33 12.96
C ASP A 81 9.83 12.63 14.31
N GLU A 82 11.06 12.19 14.58
CA GLU A 82 11.43 11.54 15.85
C GLU A 82 11.27 12.49 17.05
N GLU A 83 11.30 13.81 16.83
CA GLU A 83 11.12 14.81 17.88
C GLU A 83 9.65 15.23 18.09
N ASP A 84 8.77 14.98 17.12
CA ASP A 84 7.34 15.31 17.16
C ASP A 84 6.48 14.05 17.13
N ASN A 85 5.94 13.68 18.28
CA ASN A 85 5.08 12.49 18.44
C ASN A 85 3.63 12.74 17.98
N SER A 86 3.41 13.67 17.06
CA SER A 86 2.11 13.94 16.46
C SER A 86 1.77 12.87 15.41
N PRO A 87 0.51 12.42 15.31
CA PRO A 87 0.12 11.47 14.28
C PRO A 87 0.36 12.03 12.88
N SER A 88 0.93 11.22 12.00
CA SER A 88 1.12 11.56 10.60
C SER A 88 -0.23 11.67 9.86
N PRO A 89 -0.28 12.31 8.69
CA PRO A 89 -1.50 12.29 7.88
C PRO A 89 -1.99 10.87 7.55
N LEU A 90 -1.06 9.92 7.36
CA LEU A 90 -1.43 8.50 7.17
C LEU A 90 -2.06 7.90 8.42
N ASP A 91 -1.52 8.19 9.61
CA ASP A 91 -2.08 7.69 10.88
C ASP A 91 -3.51 8.19 11.08
N ASN A 92 -3.75 9.47 10.82
CA ASN A 92 -5.08 10.06 10.92
C ASN A 92 -6.07 9.42 9.93
N LEU A 93 -5.61 9.11 8.72
CA LEU A 93 -6.40 8.46 7.68
C LEU A 93 -6.88 7.06 8.12
N PHE A 94 -5.97 6.24 8.66
CA PHE A 94 -6.31 4.91 9.15
C PHE A 94 -7.10 4.95 10.46
N PHE A 95 -6.85 5.94 11.33
CA PHE A 95 -7.65 6.15 12.53
C PHE A 95 -9.11 6.48 12.22
N ASP A 96 -9.36 7.31 11.21
CA ASP A 96 -10.73 7.64 10.79
C ASP A 96 -11.41 6.48 10.07
N LEU A 97 -10.65 5.66 9.34
CA LEU A 97 -11.14 4.41 8.79
C LEU A 97 -11.57 3.44 9.90
N GLU A 98 -10.74 3.21 10.92
CA GLU A 98 -11.04 2.32 12.05
C GLU A 98 -12.29 2.77 12.82
N LYS A 99 -12.50 4.08 12.99
CA LYS A 99 -13.72 4.60 13.61
C LYS A 99 -14.98 4.33 12.79
N THR A 100 -14.84 4.32 11.47
CA THR A 100 -15.97 4.23 10.53
C THR A 100 -16.33 2.78 10.25
N ASP A 101 -15.32 1.95 10.02
CA ASP A 101 -15.42 0.51 9.77
C ASP A 101 -14.25 -0.23 10.46
N PRO A 102 -14.42 -0.69 11.71
CA PRO A 102 -13.35 -1.32 12.48
C PRO A 102 -12.97 -2.72 11.97
N ASP A 103 -13.80 -3.34 11.13
CA ASP A 103 -13.53 -4.66 10.54
C ASP A 103 -13.03 -4.53 9.08
N HIS A 104 -12.64 -3.32 8.66
CA HIS A 104 -12.18 -3.04 7.29
C HIS A 104 -10.86 -3.77 6.97
N ILE A 105 -10.77 -4.40 5.80
CA ILE A 105 -9.63 -5.24 5.38
C ILE A 105 -8.29 -4.50 5.25
N ALA A 106 -8.33 -3.17 5.18
CA ALA A 106 -7.11 -2.36 5.13
C ALA A 106 -6.42 -2.19 6.50
N LEU A 107 -7.11 -2.46 7.62
CA LEU A 107 -6.58 -2.38 8.98
C LEU A 107 -5.74 -3.63 9.33
#